data_AF-A0A644UQF0-F1
#
_entry.id   AF-A0A644UQF0-F1
#
_cell.length_a   1.000
_cell.length_b   1.000
_cell.length_c   1.000
_cell.angle_alpha   90.00
_cell.angle_beta   90.00
_cell.angle_gamma   90.00
#
_symmetry.space_group_name_H-M   'P 1'
#
loop_
_entity.id
_entity.type
_entity.pdbx_description
1 polymer ?
#
loop_
_entity_poly.entity_id
_entity_poly.type
_entity_poly.pdbx_seq_one_letter_code
_entity_poly.pdbx_strand_id
1 'polypeptide(L)'
;MAGNNPNIFTINDHEFNIIQKGLDPEQVKVFVEKLLEENSRYTAELDRMKEQVEHLDSLKKLADTTVIEADKLAARLKEEAVAKAKAESDSLIAKAEEKARKVYEQIYRQLSTLKQQVNSLDKDFDFKSEGTAVTAEPVMAAPVKETPVREQSDFMAKAVDTSDILESDTRELIIRDKEIELEILPPVDAVKITKIMDQLENASEVEVVELIPRPNHPVIIVYENKPNSLLDVLKKLSMVGKVNEIPASPNGSGIVRRKYEISLAANAVK
;
A
#
# COMPACT_ATOMS: atom_id res chain seq x y z
N MET A 1 -29.16 52.15 38.62
CA MET A 1 -29.91 53.27 39.22
C MET A 1 -30.30 54.20 38.08
N ALA A 2 -31.52 54.09 37.57
CA ALA A 2 -32.01 54.99 36.53
C ALA A 2 -32.79 56.11 37.20
N GLY A 3 -32.32 57.36 37.03
CA GLY A 3 -33.08 58.54 37.43
C GLY A 3 -34.28 58.67 36.50
N ASN A 4 -35.49 58.46 37.05
CA ASN A 4 -36.73 58.66 36.30
C ASN A 4 -36.88 60.14 35.96
N ASN A 5 -36.46 60.52 34.75
CA ASN A 5 -36.91 61.75 34.13
C ASN A 5 -38.38 61.56 33.71
N PRO A 6 -39.33 62.36 34.23
CA PRO A 6 -40.76 62.21 33.92
C PRO A 6 -41.10 62.49 32.45
N ASN A 7 -40.13 62.95 31.66
CA ASN A 7 -40.27 63.29 30.24
C ASN A 7 -39.66 62.24 29.29
N ILE A 8 -39.21 61.07 29.78
CA ILE A 8 -38.62 60.01 28.96
C ILE A 8 -39.43 58.72 29.13
N PHE A 9 -39.76 58.07 28.01
CA PHE A 9 -40.42 56.79 27.92
C PHE A 9 -39.50 55.78 27.22
N THR A 10 -39.34 54.58 27.78
CA THR A 10 -38.40 53.58 27.25
C THR A 10 -39.15 52.36 26.70
N ILE A 11 -38.81 51.93 25.49
CA ILE A 11 -39.31 50.69 24.86
C ILE A 11 -38.10 49.86 24.40
N ASN A 12 -37.96 48.63 24.89
CA ASN A 12 -36.87 47.70 24.50
C ASN A 12 -35.51 48.41 24.36
N ASP A 13 -35.11 49.12 25.43
CA ASP A 13 -33.86 49.87 25.54
C ASP A 13 -33.71 51.10 24.62
N HIS A 14 -34.78 51.54 23.96
CA HIS A 14 -34.82 52.82 23.25
C HIS A 14 -35.64 53.86 24.02
N GLU A 15 -35.05 55.04 24.22
CA GLU A 15 -35.65 56.15 24.95
C GLU A 15 -36.33 57.13 23.97
N PHE A 16 -37.52 57.58 24.35
CA PHE A 16 -38.35 58.53 23.61
C PHE A 16 -38.77 59.66 24.53
N ASN A 17 -38.73 60.89 24.03
CA ASN A 17 -39.20 62.05 24.77
C ASN A 17 -40.73 62.13 24.74
N ILE A 18 -41.33 62.49 25.86
CA ILE A 18 -42.76 62.76 25.99
C ILE A 18 -42.99 64.26 25.78
N ILE A 19 -43.74 64.60 24.74
CA ILE A 19 -44.26 65.93 24.43
C ILE A 19 -45.75 66.05 24.79
N GLN A 20 -46.35 67.25 24.72
CA GLN A 20 -47.74 67.50 25.14
C GLN A 20 -48.79 66.57 24.52
N LYS A 21 -48.50 65.96 23.36
CA LYS A 21 -49.41 65.06 22.62
C LYS A 21 -48.97 63.58 22.62
N GLY A 22 -48.00 63.18 23.46
CA GLY A 22 -47.50 61.81 23.53
C GLY A 22 -46.00 61.71 23.24
N LEU A 23 -45.55 60.64 22.59
CA LEU A 23 -44.14 60.47 22.21
C LEU A 23 -43.74 61.45 21.09
N ASP A 24 -42.48 61.87 21.08
CA ASP A 24 -41.92 62.71 20.02
C ASP A 24 -42.02 61.99 18.65
N PRO A 25 -42.82 62.50 17.71
CA PRO A 25 -43.06 61.85 16.43
C PRO A 25 -41.80 61.75 15.56
N GLU A 26 -40.84 62.67 15.69
CA GLU A 26 -39.59 62.60 14.93
C GLU A 26 -38.70 61.46 15.44
N GLN A 27 -38.63 61.26 16.76
CA GLN A 27 -37.89 60.14 17.34
C GLN A 27 -38.53 58.78 16.99
N VAL A 28 -39.86 58.71 17.02
CA VAL A 28 -40.59 57.51 16.59
C VAL A 28 -40.36 57.25 15.10
N LYS A 29 -40.39 58.27 14.25
CA LYS A 29 -40.11 58.15 12.82
C LYS A 29 -38.71 57.60 12.55
N VAL A 30 -37.68 58.20 13.16
CA VAL A 30 -36.29 57.74 13.02
C VAL A 30 -36.13 56.30 13.51
N PHE A 31 -36.77 55.94 14.61
CA PHE A 31 -36.74 54.56 15.12
C PHE A 31 -37.41 53.57 14.16
N VAL A 32 -38.58 53.92 13.62
CA VAL A 32 -39.30 53.08 12.65
C VAL A 32 -38.51 52.94 11.33
N GLU A 33 -37.91 54.02 10.84
CA GLU A 33 -37.03 53.99 9.66
C GLU A 33 -35.83 53.05 9.89
N LYS A 34 -35.18 53.14 11.06
CA LYS A 34 -34.09 52.23 11.44
C LYS A 34 -34.55 50.76 11.49
N LEU A 35 -35.72 50.48 12.08
CA LEU A 35 -36.28 49.13 12.11
C LEU A 35 -36.60 48.58 10.70
N LEU A 36 -37.06 49.45 9.79
CA LEU A 36 -37.28 49.11 8.39
C LEU A 36 -35.96 48.75 7.70
N GLU A 37 -34.92 49.57 7.87
CA GLU A 37 -33.59 49.31 7.33
C GLU A 37 -32.99 48.01 7.87
N GLU A 38 -33.09 47.76 9.18
CA GLU A 38 -32.61 46.53 9.81
C GLU A 38 -33.36 45.29 9.27
N ASN A 39 -34.69 45.35 9.14
CA ASN A 39 -35.47 44.26 8.54
C ASN A 39 -35.13 44.02 7.08
N SER A 40 -34.94 45.07 6.29
CA SER A 40 -34.47 44.94 4.90
C SER A 40 -33.09 44.30 4.83
N ARG A 41 -32.18 44.66 5.74
CA ARG A 41 -30.85 44.04 5.84
C ARG A 41 -30.93 42.56 6.19
N TYR A 42 -31.70 42.19 7.21
CA TYR A 42 -31.87 40.78 7.59
C TYR A 42 -32.48 39.94 6.47
N THR A 43 -33.42 40.50 5.71
CA THR A 43 -34.00 39.81 4.55
C THR A 43 -32.95 39.54 3.48
N ALA A 44 -32.13 40.54 3.14
CA ALA A 44 -31.05 40.38 2.18
C ALA A 44 -29.97 39.37 2.65
N GLU A 45 -29.67 39.34 3.95
CA GLU A 45 -28.75 38.36 4.53
C GLU A 45 -29.31 36.94 4.48
N LEU A 46 -30.60 36.78 4.75
CA LEU A 46 -31.29 35.50 4.67
C LEU A 46 -31.32 34.95 3.25
N ASP A 47 -31.48 35.80 2.23
CA ASP A 47 -31.41 35.38 0.83
C ASP A 47 -29.99 34.96 0.42
N ARG A 48 -28.95 35.69 0.87
CA ARG A 48 -27.55 35.26 0.65
C ARG A 48 -27.25 33.93 1.30
N MET A 49 -27.76 33.69 2.52
CA MET A 49 -27.57 32.42 3.21
C MET A 49 -28.24 31.26 2.45
N LYS A 50 -29.43 31.48 1.85
CA LYS A 50 -30.06 30.47 0.99
C LYS A 50 -29.21 30.14 -0.23
N GLU A 51 -28.68 31.15 -0.92
CA GLU A 51 -27.79 30.95 -2.07
C GLU A 51 -26.54 30.15 -1.67
N GLN A 52 -25.95 30.43 -0.51
CA GLN A 52 -24.82 29.67 0.01
C GLN A 52 -25.16 28.21 0.31
N VAL A 53 -26.34 27.95 0.88
CA VAL A 53 -26.82 26.58 1.13
C VAL A 53 -27.02 25.83 -0.18
N GLU A 54 -27.61 26.45 -1.19
CA GLU A 54 -27.76 25.84 -2.52
C GLU A 54 -26.40 25.51 -3.17
N HIS A 55 -25.42 26.41 -3.04
CA HIS A 55 -24.07 26.16 -3.51
C HIS A 55 -23.43 24.97 -2.77
N LEU A 56 -23.55 24.89 -1.44
CA LEU A 56 -23.04 23.77 -0.66
C LEU A 56 -23.69 22.44 -1.04
N ASP A 57 -24.99 22.42 -1.31
CA ASP A 57 -25.69 21.24 -1.80
C ASP A 57 -25.20 20.79 -3.18
N SER A 58 -24.91 21.74 -4.08
CA SER A 58 -24.33 21.44 -5.38
C SER A 58 -22.93 20.83 -5.26
N LEU A 59 -22.11 21.37 -4.35
CA LEU A 59 -20.75 20.88 -4.10
C LEU A 59 -20.76 19.50 -3.45
N LYS A 60 -21.70 19.25 -2.53
CA LYS A 60 -21.93 17.92 -1.95
C LYS A 60 -22.30 16.90 -3.02
N LYS A 61 -23.27 17.21 -3.89
CA LYS A 61 -23.66 16.33 -5.00
C LYS A 61 -22.50 16.04 -5.95
N LEU A 62 -21.68 17.05 -6.23
CA LEU A 62 -20.49 16.88 -7.06
C LEU A 62 -19.49 15.93 -6.38
N ALA A 63 -19.18 16.15 -5.10
CA ALA A 63 -18.29 15.28 -4.32
C ALA A 63 -18.81 13.83 -4.31
N ASP A 64 -20.08 13.62 -4.01
CA ASP A 64 -20.70 12.28 -4.01
C ASP A 64 -20.57 11.61 -5.39
N THR A 65 -20.81 12.36 -6.46
CA THR A 65 -20.68 11.86 -7.84
C THR A 65 -19.23 11.49 -8.16
N THR A 66 -18.26 12.34 -7.79
CA THR A 66 -16.84 12.08 -8.01
C THR A 66 -16.35 10.83 -7.29
N VAL A 67 -16.80 10.59 -6.04
CA VAL A 67 -16.46 9.36 -5.33
C VAL A 67 -17.01 8.13 -6.05
N ILE A 68 -18.29 8.16 -6.45
CA ILE A 68 -18.93 7.06 -7.18
C ILE A 68 -18.20 6.78 -8.51
N GLU A 69 -17.78 7.81 -9.23
CA GLU A 69 -17.04 7.67 -10.48
C GLU A 69 -15.63 7.11 -10.26
N ALA A 70 -14.94 7.55 -9.21
CA ALA A 70 -13.63 7.03 -8.84
C ALA A 70 -13.72 5.53 -8.49
N ASP A 71 -14.72 5.11 -7.71
CA ASP A 71 -14.92 3.71 -7.35
C ASP A 71 -15.22 2.84 -8.59
N LYS A 72 -16.04 3.34 -9.51
CA LYS A 72 -16.32 2.66 -10.80
C LYS A 72 -15.06 2.51 -11.64
N LEU A 73 -14.22 3.55 -11.69
CA LEU A 73 -12.98 3.53 -12.45
C LEU A 73 -11.98 2.55 -11.82
N ALA A 74 -11.87 2.55 -10.48
CA ALA A 74 -11.02 1.61 -9.75
C ALA A 74 -11.46 0.16 -9.97
N ALA A 75 -12.76 -0.13 -9.94
CA ALA A 75 -13.30 -1.46 -10.23
C ALA A 75 -12.94 -1.93 -11.64
N ARG A 76 -13.10 -1.07 -12.66
CA ARG A 76 -12.72 -1.38 -14.05
C ARG A 76 -11.23 -1.61 -14.22
N LEU A 77 -10.39 -0.77 -13.61
CA LEU A 77 -8.94 -0.94 -13.64
C LEU A 77 -8.51 -2.27 -13.03
N LYS A 78 -9.13 -2.65 -11.90
CA LYS A 78 -8.87 -3.95 -11.25
C LYS A 78 -9.26 -5.10 -12.16
N GLU A 79 -10.43 -5.04 -12.78
CA GLU A 79 -10.90 -6.07 -13.71
C GLU A 79 -9.96 -6.20 -14.93
N GLU A 80 -9.58 -5.08 -15.55
CA GLU A 80 -8.67 -5.05 -16.69
C GLU A 80 -7.28 -5.58 -16.32
N ALA A 81 -6.75 -5.18 -15.16
CA ALA A 81 -5.46 -5.66 -14.68
C ALA A 81 -5.45 -7.18 -14.45
N VAL A 82 -6.51 -7.72 -13.84
CA VAL A 82 -6.66 -9.17 -13.62
C VAL A 82 -6.79 -9.91 -14.95
N ALA A 83 -7.61 -9.40 -15.88
CA ALA A 83 -7.78 -10.02 -17.20
C ALA A 83 -6.47 -10.04 -17.99
N LYS A 84 -5.72 -8.93 -17.97
CA LYS A 84 -4.42 -8.83 -18.64
C LYS A 84 -3.37 -9.74 -18.02
N ALA A 85 -3.26 -9.76 -16.69
CA ALA A 85 -2.33 -10.64 -15.99
C ALA A 85 -2.63 -12.12 -16.29
N LYS A 86 -3.91 -12.51 -16.33
CA LYS A 86 -4.31 -13.86 -16.72
C LYS A 86 -3.91 -14.19 -18.15
N ALA A 87 -4.22 -13.31 -19.11
CA ALA A 87 -3.86 -13.51 -20.50
C ALA A 87 -2.33 -13.63 -20.72
N GLU A 88 -1.54 -12.82 -20.02
CA GLU A 88 -0.08 -12.89 -20.06
C GLU A 88 0.45 -14.19 -19.44
N SER A 89 -0.11 -14.61 -18.30
CA SER A 89 0.21 -15.88 -17.65
C SER A 89 -0.09 -17.07 -18.58
N ASP A 90 -1.28 -17.13 -19.16
CA ASP A 90 -1.69 -18.20 -20.08
C ASP A 90 -0.77 -18.26 -21.31
N SER A 91 -0.38 -17.09 -21.85
CA SER A 91 0.59 -17.01 -22.96
C SER A 91 1.97 -17.54 -22.56
N LEU A 92 2.42 -17.25 -21.34
CA LEU A 92 3.72 -17.70 -20.84
C LEU A 92 3.74 -19.21 -20.61
N ILE A 93 2.66 -19.77 -20.06
CA ILE A 93 2.49 -21.21 -19.88
C ILE A 93 2.51 -21.91 -21.25
N ALA A 94 1.73 -21.43 -22.22
CA ALA A 94 1.72 -22.02 -23.57
C ALA A 94 3.11 -22.03 -24.23
N LYS A 95 3.88 -20.94 -24.08
CA LYS A 95 5.27 -20.88 -24.57
C LYS A 95 6.20 -21.83 -23.84
N ALA A 96 6.02 -22.01 -22.53
CA ALA A 96 6.80 -22.95 -21.73
C ALA A 96 6.51 -24.39 -22.14
N GLU A 97 5.24 -24.74 -22.34
CA GLU A 97 4.82 -26.06 -22.83
C GLU A 97 5.37 -26.36 -24.22
N GLU A 98 5.32 -25.39 -25.14
CA GLU A 98 5.89 -25.56 -26.48
C GLU A 98 7.40 -25.81 -26.43
N LYS A 99 8.13 -25.05 -25.60
CA LYS A 99 9.57 -25.27 -25.38
C LYS A 99 9.86 -26.65 -24.79
N ALA A 100 9.07 -27.07 -23.79
CA ALA A 100 9.21 -28.38 -23.17
C ALA A 100 8.99 -29.51 -24.19
N ARG A 101 7.97 -29.40 -25.06
CA ARG A 101 7.73 -30.35 -26.16
C ARG A 101 8.91 -30.43 -27.12
N LYS A 102 9.47 -29.29 -27.55
CA LYS A 102 10.64 -29.27 -28.45
C LYS A 102 11.85 -29.96 -27.83
N VAL A 103 12.12 -29.71 -26.55
CA VAL A 103 13.21 -30.38 -25.82
C VAL A 103 12.97 -31.88 -25.73
N TYR A 104 11.74 -32.31 -25.43
CA TYR A 104 11.39 -33.72 -25.37
C TYR A 104 11.60 -34.42 -26.72
N GLU A 105 11.14 -33.82 -27.82
CA GLU A 105 11.36 -34.33 -29.17
C GLU A 105 12.85 -34.41 -29.52
N GLN A 106 13.64 -33.42 -29.13
CA GLN A 106 15.09 -33.43 -29.36
C GLN A 106 15.77 -34.58 -28.60
N ILE A 107 15.43 -34.78 -27.32
CA ILE A 107 15.94 -35.90 -26.52
C ILE A 107 15.56 -37.23 -27.17
N TYR A 108 14.32 -37.37 -27.66
CA TYR A 108 13.87 -38.59 -28.32
C TYR A 108 14.65 -38.89 -29.61
N ARG A 109 14.93 -37.87 -30.43
CA ARG A 109 15.78 -38.00 -31.63
C ARG A 109 17.23 -38.37 -31.30
N GLN A 110 17.79 -37.78 -30.25
CA GLN A 110 19.14 -38.12 -29.79
C GLN A 110 19.19 -39.56 -29.28
N LEU A 111 18.19 -39.99 -28.52
CA LEU A 111 18.09 -41.35 -28.01
C LEU A 111 17.97 -42.38 -29.13
N SER A 112 17.16 -42.11 -30.17
CA SER A 112 17.03 -43.01 -31.32
C SER A 112 18.31 -43.11 -32.13
N THR A 113 19.04 -42.00 -32.30
CA THR A 113 20.34 -41.97 -32.96
C THR A 113 21.38 -42.77 -32.15
N LEU A 114 21.42 -42.56 -30.83
CA LEU A 114 22.33 -43.30 -29.95
C LEU A 114 22.03 -44.80 -29.96
N LYS A 115 20.76 -45.19 -29.97
CA LYS A 115 20.34 -46.59 -30.11
C LYS A 115 20.84 -47.21 -31.42
N GLN A 116 20.79 -46.46 -32.53
CA GLN A 116 21.35 -46.92 -33.80
C GLN A 116 22.88 -47.08 -33.75
N GLN A 117 23.58 -46.12 -33.12
CA GLN A 117 25.04 -46.19 -32.94
C GLN A 117 25.46 -47.39 -32.09
N VAL A 118 24.76 -47.66 -30.98
CA VAL A 118 25.02 -48.85 -30.15
C VAL A 118 24.83 -50.14 -30.97
N ASN A 119 23.76 -50.23 -31.76
CA ASN A 119 23.53 -51.38 -32.62
C ASN A 119 24.57 -51.55 -33.74
N SER A 120 25.19 -50.48 -34.24
CA SER A 120 26.30 -50.59 -35.20
C SER A 120 27.60 -51.01 -34.52
N LEU A 121 27.89 -50.48 -33.33
CA LEU A 121 29.03 -50.91 -32.52
C LEU A 121 28.96 -52.40 -32.17
N ASP A 122 27.78 -52.92 -31.84
CA ASP A 122 27.58 -54.34 -31.54
C ASP A 122 27.91 -55.24 -32.75
N LYS A 123 27.68 -54.74 -33.98
CA LYS A 123 28.03 -55.44 -35.23
C LYS A 123 29.51 -55.31 -35.59
N ASP A 124 30.15 -54.20 -35.24
CA ASP A 124 31.57 -53.97 -35.48
C ASP A 124 32.46 -54.74 -34.48
N PHE A 125 31.90 -55.15 -33.33
CA PHE A 125 32.55 -56.04 -32.35
C PHE A 125 32.54 -57.52 -32.75
N ASP A 126 31.90 -57.90 -33.87
CA ASP A 126 31.91 -59.26 -34.41
C ASP A 126 33.25 -59.56 -35.15
N PHE A 127 34.37 -59.35 -34.44
CA PHE A 127 35.70 -59.80 -34.86
C PHE A 127 35.89 -61.25 -34.41
N LYS A 128 35.76 -62.19 -35.36
CA LYS A 128 36.19 -63.61 -35.31
C LYS A 128 36.60 -64.13 -33.92
N SER A 129 35.65 -64.67 -33.17
CA SER A 129 35.94 -65.75 -32.24
C SER A 129 35.07 -66.95 -32.62
N GLU A 130 35.69 -67.91 -33.32
CA GLU A 130 35.25 -69.29 -33.25
C GLU A 130 35.16 -69.69 -31.77
N GLY A 131 34.00 -70.14 -31.31
CA GLY A 131 33.90 -70.63 -29.93
C GLY A 131 32.51 -70.63 -29.33
N THR A 132 31.75 -71.68 -29.67
CA THR A 132 30.78 -72.33 -28.77
C THR A 132 29.46 -71.60 -28.52
N ALA A 133 28.45 -72.09 -29.23
CA ALA A 133 27.05 -71.94 -28.87
C ALA A 133 26.79 -72.45 -27.44
N VAL A 134 26.13 -71.62 -26.62
CA VAL A 134 25.26 -72.13 -25.56
C VAL A 134 23.91 -71.46 -25.72
N THR A 135 22.98 -72.29 -26.19
CA THR A 135 21.54 -72.23 -26.15
C THR A 135 20.96 -71.40 -25.00
N ALA A 136 20.08 -70.48 -25.39
CA ALA A 136 19.04 -69.94 -24.53
C ALA A 136 18.07 -71.05 -24.07
N GLU A 137 17.60 -70.97 -22.84
CA GLU A 137 16.19 -71.12 -22.51
C GLU A 137 15.83 -70.27 -21.27
N PRO A 138 14.54 -69.88 -21.12
CA PRO A 138 14.11 -68.70 -20.39
C PRO A 138 13.54 -69.05 -19.00
N VAL A 139 12.85 -68.07 -18.39
CA VAL A 139 11.75 -68.22 -17.42
C VAL A 139 12.05 -67.72 -15.99
N MET A 140 11.52 -66.50 -15.76
CA MET A 140 10.72 -66.03 -14.62
C MET A 140 11.36 -65.43 -13.35
N ALA A 141 10.94 -64.16 -13.17
CA ALA A 141 10.27 -63.60 -12.00
C ALA A 141 11.02 -63.63 -10.65
N ALA A 142 11.58 -62.48 -10.30
CA ALA A 142 11.66 -62.03 -8.91
C ALA A 142 11.41 -60.51 -8.84
N PRO A 143 10.77 -60.02 -7.77
CA PRO A 143 9.91 -58.85 -7.80
C PRO A 143 10.71 -57.54 -7.75
N VAL A 144 10.42 -56.64 -8.68
CA VAL A 144 10.77 -55.24 -8.53
C VAL A 144 9.89 -54.69 -7.41
N LYS A 145 10.51 -54.30 -6.30
CA LYS A 145 9.87 -53.52 -5.25
C LYS A 145 9.22 -52.29 -5.91
N GLU A 146 7.90 -52.25 -5.87
CA GLU A 146 7.10 -51.07 -6.15
C GLU A 146 7.56 -49.95 -5.21
N THR A 147 8.37 -49.03 -5.71
CA THR A 147 8.44 -47.68 -5.15
C THR A 147 7.26 -46.89 -5.71
N PRO A 148 6.47 -46.20 -4.87
CA PRO A 148 5.21 -45.63 -5.29
C PRO A 148 5.45 -44.52 -6.30
N VAL A 149 4.58 -44.51 -7.31
CA VAL A 149 4.23 -43.33 -8.10
C VAL A 149 4.04 -42.16 -7.12
N ARG A 150 5.00 -41.24 -7.09
CA ARG A 150 4.88 -40.00 -6.34
C ARG A 150 3.83 -39.18 -7.06
N GLU A 151 2.64 -39.17 -6.48
CA GLU A 151 1.52 -38.30 -6.81
C GLU A 151 2.02 -36.88 -7.12
N GLN A 152 1.88 -36.48 -8.37
CA GLN A 152 2.12 -35.10 -8.84
C GLN A 152 0.89 -34.21 -8.58
N SER A 153 0.13 -34.49 -7.53
CA SER A 153 -1.11 -33.79 -7.22
C SER A 153 -1.17 -33.41 -5.75
N ASP A 154 -0.19 -32.65 -5.24
CA ASP A 154 -0.39 -31.96 -3.96
C ASP A 154 0.59 -30.81 -3.62
N PHE A 155 1.35 -30.28 -4.58
CA PHE A 155 2.17 -29.10 -4.32
C PHE A 155 1.41 -27.77 -4.45
N MET A 156 0.20 -27.78 -5.03
CA MET A 156 -0.64 -26.58 -5.20
C MET A 156 -1.75 -26.43 -4.17
N ALA A 157 -1.91 -27.36 -3.23
CA ALA A 157 -2.92 -27.27 -2.17
C ALA A 157 -2.43 -26.52 -0.91
N LYS A 158 -1.18 -26.02 -0.88
CA LYS A 158 -0.61 -25.33 0.29
C LYS A 158 -0.14 -23.91 0.06
N ALA A 159 -0.66 -23.25 -0.99
CA ALA A 159 -0.42 -21.84 -1.26
C ALA A 159 -1.69 -20.97 -1.26
N VAL A 160 -2.83 -21.51 -0.80
CA VAL A 160 -4.11 -20.76 -0.70
C VAL A 160 -4.63 -20.67 0.73
N ASP A 161 -3.79 -20.95 1.73
CA ASP A 161 -4.16 -20.91 3.16
C ASP A 161 -3.60 -19.67 3.90
N THR A 162 -3.47 -18.55 3.19
CA THR A 162 -3.28 -17.22 3.82
C THR A 162 -4.17 -16.15 3.20
N SER A 163 -5.27 -16.56 2.58
CA SER A 163 -6.36 -15.66 2.24
C SER A 163 -7.46 -15.83 3.27
N ASP A 164 -7.19 -15.42 4.51
CA ASP A 164 -8.23 -14.90 5.39
C ASP A 164 -8.76 -13.61 4.76
N ILE A 165 -9.53 -13.76 3.68
CA ILE A 165 -10.50 -12.78 3.24
C ILE A 165 -11.68 -13.01 4.17
N LEU A 166 -11.57 -12.47 5.38
CA LEU A 166 -12.73 -12.21 6.19
C LEU A 166 -13.53 -11.11 5.50
N GLU A 167 -14.73 -11.46 5.07
CA GLU A 167 -15.83 -10.52 4.98
C GLU A 167 -15.94 -9.80 6.33
N SER A 168 -15.57 -8.53 6.40
CA SER A 168 -15.91 -7.71 7.56
C SER A 168 -16.05 -6.24 7.18
N ASP A 169 -17.24 -5.73 7.46
CA ASP A 169 -17.76 -4.37 7.30
C ASP A 169 -17.09 -3.35 8.25
N THR A 170 -15.77 -3.42 8.42
CA THR A 170 -15.01 -2.53 9.32
C THR A 170 -13.67 -2.20 8.69
N ARG A 171 -13.33 -0.91 8.65
CA ARG A 171 -12.01 -0.40 8.24
C ARG A 171 -10.96 -0.91 9.24
N GLU A 172 -10.49 -2.14 9.07
CA GLU A 172 -9.33 -2.62 9.80
C GLU A 172 -8.08 -2.00 9.17
N LEU A 173 -7.43 -1.14 9.96
CA LEU A 173 -6.09 -0.64 9.69
C LEU A 173 -5.18 -1.86 9.46
N ILE A 174 -4.60 -1.98 8.26
CA ILE A 174 -3.59 -3.00 8.01
C ILE A 174 -2.33 -2.56 8.76
N ILE A 175 -2.17 -3.06 9.98
CA ILE A 175 -0.98 -2.81 10.78
C ILE A 175 0.12 -3.69 10.21
N ARG A 176 1.03 -3.09 9.43
CA ARG A 176 2.27 -3.77 9.02
C ARG A 176 3.30 -3.61 10.13
N ASP A 177 3.08 -4.32 11.24
CA ASP A 177 3.88 -4.21 12.47
C ASP A 177 5.40 -4.37 12.24
N LYS A 178 5.78 -5.09 11.19
CA LYS A 178 7.19 -5.38 10.85
C LYS A 178 7.83 -4.38 9.90
N GLU A 179 7.05 -3.52 9.22
CA GLU A 179 7.56 -2.52 8.28
C GLU A 179 7.85 -1.21 9.01
N ILE A 180 9.09 -0.75 8.92
CA ILE A 180 9.60 0.41 9.66
C ILE A 180 10.18 1.43 8.69
N GLU A 181 9.80 2.70 8.86
CA GLU A 181 10.34 3.83 8.10
C GLU A 181 11.42 4.54 8.91
N LEU A 182 12.63 4.61 8.36
CA LEU A 182 13.75 5.34 8.93
C LEU A 182 13.97 6.63 8.14
N GLU A 183 13.60 7.77 8.71
CA GLU A 183 13.82 9.08 8.10
C GLU A 183 15.14 9.70 8.60
N ILE A 184 15.99 10.11 7.66
CA ILE A 184 17.29 10.68 7.98
C ILE A 184 17.19 12.21 7.96
N LEU A 185 17.44 12.84 9.09
CA LEU A 185 17.36 14.28 9.24
C LEU A 185 18.61 15.00 8.68
N PRO A 186 18.46 16.25 8.16
CA PRO A 186 19.60 17.09 7.81
C PRO A 186 20.57 17.30 8.99
N PRO A 187 21.89 17.42 8.74
CA PRO A 187 22.56 17.40 7.45
C PRO A 187 22.71 15.99 6.86
N VAL A 188 22.35 15.85 5.59
CA VAL A 188 22.40 14.57 4.85
C VAL A 188 23.81 14.31 4.34
N ASP A 189 24.34 13.11 4.60
CA ASP A 189 25.66 12.67 4.11
C ASP A 189 25.52 11.33 3.40
N ALA A 190 25.61 11.34 2.06
CA ALA A 190 25.42 10.16 1.22
C ALA A 190 26.36 9.01 1.58
N VAL A 191 27.59 9.29 2.03
CA VAL A 191 28.58 8.26 2.40
C VAL A 191 28.18 7.57 3.71
N LYS A 192 27.53 8.29 4.62
CA LYS A 192 27.01 7.69 5.87
C LYS A 192 25.76 6.87 5.61
N ILE A 193 24.90 7.33 4.70
CA ILE A 193 23.65 6.65 4.35
C ILE A 193 23.94 5.29 3.71
N THR A 194 24.85 5.24 2.74
CA THR A 194 25.23 3.97 2.09
C THR A 194 25.84 3.00 3.09
N LYS A 195 26.70 3.48 3.99
CA LYS A 195 27.26 2.64 5.06
C LYS A 195 26.22 2.12 6.05
N ILE A 196 25.22 2.94 6.40
CA ILE A 196 24.10 2.52 7.25
C ILE A 196 23.30 1.44 6.51
N MET A 197 23.03 1.60 5.22
CA MET A 197 22.37 0.58 4.42
C MET A 197 23.15 -0.73 4.38
N ASP A 198 24.46 -0.68 4.07
CA ASP A 198 25.31 -1.87 4.04
C ASP A 198 25.31 -2.59 5.40
N GLN A 199 25.33 -1.85 6.51
CA GLN A 199 25.30 -2.42 7.85
C GLN A 199 23.94 -3.01 8.23
N LEU A 200 22.84 -2.42 7.74
CA LEU A 200 21.50 -2.95 7.92
C LEU A 200 21.29 -4.21 7.06
N GLU A 201 21.70 -4.23 5.79
CA GLU A 201 21.59 -5.40 4.91
C GLU A 201 22.37 -6.61 5.44
N ASN A 202 23.49 -6.37 6.13
CA ASN A 202 24.28 -7.42 6.78
C ASN A 202 23.79 -7.81 8.20
N ALA A 203 22.80 -7.10 8.77
CA ALA A 203 22.27 -7.40 10.09
C ALA A 203 21.18 -8.48 9.99
N SER A 204 21.36 -9.58 10.73
CA SER A 204 20.40 -10.71 10.77
C SER A 204 19.01 -10.33 11.31
N GLU A 205 18.92 -9.16 11.95
CA GLU A 205 17.73 -8.60 12.58
C GLU A 205 16.77 -7.94 11.57
N VAL A 206 17.19 -7.70 10.32
CA VAL A 206 16.38 -7.06 9.28
C VAL A 206 16.45 -7.84 7.95
N GLU A 207 15.40 -7.78 7.13
CA GLU A 207 15.31 -8.63 5.92
C GLU A 207 15.30 -7.85 4.60
N VAL A 208 14.70 -6.67 4.56
CA VAL A 208 14.60 -5.88 3.33
C VAL A 208 14.92 -4.43 3.67
N VAL A 209 15.85 -3.84 2.93
CA VAL A 209 16.33 -2.46 3.09
C VAL A 209 16.16 -1.75 1.75
N GLU A 210 15.18 -0.86 1.64
CA GLU A 210 14.98 -0.03 0.44
C GLU A 210 15.27 1.44 0.76
N LEU A 211 16.04 2.12 -0.10
CA LEU A 211 16.30 3.55 0.01
C LEU A 211 15.40 4.34 -0.94
N ILE A 212 14.60 5.24 -0.37
CA ILE A 212 13.83 6.23 -1.10
C ILE A 212 14.58 7.57 -1.06
N PRO A 213 15.23 7.99 -2.16
CA PRO A 213 15.92 9.26 -2.20
C PRO A 213 14.91 10.42 -2.20
N ARG A 214 14.96 11.27 -1.17
CA ARG A 214 14.19 12.52 -1.09
C ARG A 214 15.11 13.72 -0.86
N PRO A 215 14.78 14.91 -1.39
CA PRO A 215 15.54 16.11 -1.12
C PRO A 215 15.52 16.43 0.38
N ASN A 216 16.68 16.42 1.02
CA ASN A 216 16.92 16.74 2.45
C ASN A 216 16.45 15.73 3.50
N HIS A 217 15.62 14.73 3.17
CA HIS A 217 15.11 13.77 4.16
C HIS A 217 14.99 12.35 3.55
N PRO A 218 16.12 11.70 3.21
CA PRO A 218 16.08 10.36 2.64
C PRO A 218 15.44 9.37 3.62
N VAL A 219 14.68 8.42 3.07
CA VAL A 219 13.93 7.44 3.86
C VAL A 219 14.44 6.05 3.53
N ILE A 220 14.75 5.25 4.55
CA ILE A 220 15.08 3.83 4.42
C ILE A 220 13.89 3.02 4.95
N ILE A 221 13.32 2.14 4.14
CA ILE A 221 12.31 1.18 4.57
C ILE A 221 13.01 -0.09 5.02
N VAL A 222 12.70 -0.54 6.23
CA VAL A 222 13.30 -1.72 6.84
C VAL A 222 12.23 -2.68 7.35
N TYR A 223 12.44 -3.97 7.16
CA TYR A 223 11.58 -5.01 7.72
C TYR A 223 12.26 -5.67 8.91
N GLU A 224 11.63 -5.60 10.07
CA GLU A 224 12.17 -6.13 11.32
C GLU A 224 11.82 -7.62 11.49
N ASN A 225 12.85 -8.48 11.58
CA ASN A 225 12.69 -9.92 11.77
C ASN A 225 12.33 -10.29 13.22
N LYS A 226 12.78 -9.47 14.19
CA LYS A 226 12.58 -9.67 15.62
C LYS A 226 12.07 -8.38 16.26
N PRO A 227 10.95 -8.39 17.00
CA PRO A 227 10.36 -7.18 17.55
C PRO A 227 11.37 -6.39 18.40
N ASN A 228 11.48 -5.10 18.13
CA ASN A 228 12.29 -4.10 18.87
C ASN A 228 13.82 -4.29 18.81
N SER A 229 14.33 -5.11 17.88
CA SER A 229 15.77 -5.30 17.70
C SER A 229 16.43 -4.19 16.86
N LEU A 230 15.66 -3.47 16.03
CA LEU A 230 16.19 -2.45 15.14
C LEU A 230 16.75 -1.24 15.91
N LEU A 231 16.10 -0.84 17.00
CA LEU A 231 16.54 0.31 17.80
C LEU A 231 17.93 0.06 18.42
N ASP A 232 18.18 -1.15 18.89
CA ASP A 232 19.47 -1.57 19.43
C ASP A 232 20.55 -1.68 18.36
N VAL A 233 20.18 -2.12 17.14
CA VAL A 233 21.09 -2.13 15.98
C VAL A 233 21.46 -0.68 15.61
N LEU A 234 20.48 0.21 15.47
CA LEU A 234 20.71 1.61 15.11
C LEU A 234 21.56 2.36 16.13
N LYS A 235 21.38 2.10 17.44
CA LYS A 235 22.22 2.69 18.50
C LYS A 235 23.67 2.21 18.48
N LYS A 236 23.95 1.02 17.95
CA LYS A 236 25.31 0.49 17.80
C LYS A 236 26.04 1.07 16.58
N LEU A 237 25.31 1.66 15.63
CA LEU A 237 25.91 2.23 14.44
C LEU A 237 26.65 3.53 14.78
N SER A 238 27.97 3.52 14.62
CA SER A 238 28.83 4.70 14.86
C SER A 238 28.46 5.93 14.02
N MET A 239 27.69 5.75 12.94
CA MET A 239 27.26 6.82 12.03
C MET A 239 25.92 7.44 12.42
N VAL A 240 25.20 6.82 13.36
CA VAL A 240 23.91 7.29 13.89
C VAL A 240 24.17 8.09 15.17
N GLY A 241 23.70 9.34 15.19
CA GLY A 241 23.84 10.26 16.32
C GLY A 241 22.67 10.16 17.31
N LYS A 242 21.45 10.36 16.84
CA LYS A 242 20.22 10.28 17.66
C LYS A 242 19.14 9.52 16.91
N VAL A 243 18.38 8.70 17.63
CA VAL A 243 17.22 7.95 17.11
C VAL A 243 16.00 8.34 17.95
N ASN A 244 14.97 8.87 17.30
CA ASN A 244 13.69 9.21 17.92
C ASN A 244 12.59 8.34 17.32
N GLU A 245 11.80 7.68 18.16
CA GLU A 245 10.60 6.97 17.71
C GLU A 245 9.44 7.95 17.60
N ILE A 246 8.81 8.02 16.43
CA ILE A 246 7.57 8.75 16.23
C ILE A 246 6.43 7.76 16.44
N PRO A 247 5.48 8.07 17.35
CA PRO A 247 4.32 7.21 17.53
C PRO A 247 3.57 7.09 16.21
N ALA A 248 3.24 5.86 15.83
CA ALA A 248 2.65 5.57 14.54
C ALA A 248 1.35 6.37 14.37
N SER A 249 1.37 7.35 13.47
CA SER A 249 0.20 8.13 13.09
C SER A 249 -0.36 7.53 11.81
N PRO A 250 -1.69 7.36 11.68
CA PRO A 250 -2.28 6.91 10.43
C PRO A 250 -1.96 7.94 9.34
N ASN A 251 -1.01 7.62 8.47
CA ASN A 251 -0.85 8.35 7.22
C ASN A 251 -2.15 8.19 6.43
N GLY A 252 -2.54 9.19 5.62
CA GLY A 252 -3.83 9.26 4.91
C GLY A 252 -4.19 8.07 4.01
N SER A 253 -3.36 7.02 3.94
CA SER A 253 -3.61 5.71 3.35
C SER A 253 -4.13 4.63 4.31
N GLY A 254 -4.33 4.94 5.61
CA GLY A 254 -4.82 3.96 6.61
C GLY A 254 -3.80 2.88 7.01
N ILE A 255 -2.53 3.04 6.66
CA ILE A 255 -1.45 2.12 7.05
C ILE A 255 -0.72 2.72 8.25
N VAL A 256 -0.67 1.96 9.35
CA VAL A 256 0.07 2.30 10.57
C VAL A 256 1.44 1.64 10.46
N ARG A 257 2.50 2.44 10.26
CA ARG A 257 3.90 1.99 10.26
C ARG A 257 4.66 2.63 11.42
N ARG A 258 5.60 1.88 12.00
CA ARG A 258 6.54 2.46 12.97
C ARG A 258 7.53 3.36 12.23
N LYS A 259 7.75 4.57 12.75
CA LYS A 259 8.62 5.55 12.13
C LYS A 259 9.71 5.96 13.11
N TYR A 260 10.96 5.93 12.68
CA TYR A 260 12.10 6.47 13.42
C TYR A 260 12.74 7.63 12.66
N GLU A 261 13.03 8.70 13.36
CA GLU A 261 13.90 9.78 12.88
C GLU A 261 15.32 9.53 13.36
N ILE A 262 16.27 9.62 12.42
CA ILE A 262 17.68 9.37 12.65
C ILE A 262 18.45 10.64 12.31
N SER A 263 19.20 11.17 13.27
CA SER A 263 20.22 12.19 13.02
C SER A 263 21.57 11.52 12.77
N LEU A 264 22.31 11.96 11.75
CA LEU A 264 23.66 11.45 11.49
C LEU A 264 24.65 11.99 12.53
N ALA A 265 25.61 11.16 12.95
CA ALA A 265 26.67 11.59 13.87
C ALA A 265 27.54 12.67 13.21
N ALA A 266 27.95 13.70 13.98
CA ALA A 266 28.83 14.76 13.47
C ALA A 266 30.15 14.16 12.97
N ASN A 267 30.69 14.68 11.86
CA ASN A 267 32.02 14.28 11.41
C ASN A 267 33.03 14.62 12.50
N ALA A 268 33.73 13.61 13.03
CA ALA A 268 34.95 13.85 13.78
C ALA A 268 35.96 14.45 12.80
N VAL A 269 36.03 15.78 12.78
CA VAL A 269 37.10 16.51 12.10
C VAL A 269 38.39 16.07 12.77
N LYS A 270 39.16 15.23 12.07
CA LYS A 270 40.57 14.98 12.36
C LYS A 270 41.41 15.88 11.48
#